data_AF-A0A6L3X0V1-F1
#
_entry.id   AF-A0A6L3X0V1-F1
#
_cell.length_a   1.000
_cell.length_b   1.000
_cell.length_c   1.000
_cell.angle_alpha   90.00
_cell.angle_beta   90.00
_cell.angle_gamma   90.00
#
_symmetry.space_group_name_H-M   'P 1'
#
loop_
_entity.id
_entity.type
_entity.pdbx_description
1 polymer ?
#
loop_
_entity_poly.entity_id
_entity_poly.type
_entity_poly.pdbx_seq_one_letter_code
_entity_poly.pdbx_strand_id
1 'polypeptide(L)'
;ETLERLEAFTPALAQAQKAGELTRWRTLPLNSLARQNSDLHLLRNAAPTVMKMLQSTGLKTSEPNLNAMPVSVEAWLASPDSEGWRLL
;
A
#
# COMPACT_ATOMS: atom_id res chain seq x y z
N GLU A 1 2.10 -9.26 11.91
CA GLU A 1 3.30 -8.93 12.71
C GLU A 1 4.56 -8.61 11.89
N THR A 2 5.17 -9.55 11.14
CA THR A 2 6.47 -9.30 10.47
C THR A 2 6.44 -8.10 9.51
N LEU A 3 5.43 -7.99 8.66
CA LEU A 3 5.30 -6.86 7.73
C LEU A 3 5.06 -5.53 8.46
N GLU A 4 4.33 -5.53 9.58
CA GLU A 4 4.09 -4.32 10.37
C GLU A 4 5.38 -3.83 11.02
N ARG A 5 6.19 -4.75 11.54
CA ARG A 5 7.51 -4.43 12.08
C ARG A 5 8.45 -3.89 11.00
N LEU A 6 8.43 -4.49 9.80
CA LEU A 6 9.21 -4.02 8.67
C LEU A 6 8.76 -2.61 8.21
N GLU A 7 7.46 -2.38 8.16
CA GLU A 7 6.87 -1.06 7.86
C GLU A 7 7.35 -0.01 8.87
N ALA A 8 7.27 -0.31 10.18
CA ALA A 8 7.74 0.58 11.23
C ALA A 8 9.26 0.86 11.18
N PHE A 9 10.05 -0.10 10.68
CA PHE A 9 11.52 0.03 10.60
C PHE A 9 12.01 0.67 9.30
N THR A 10 11.15 0.78 8.28
CA THR A 10 11.50 1.36 6.97
C THR A 10 12.11 2.77 7.05
N PRO A 11 11.61 3.71 7.89
CA PRO A 11 12.22 5.02 8.04
C PRO A 11 13.67 4.97 8.56
N ALA A 12 13.96 4.08 9.50
CA ALA A 12 15.30 3.91 10.05
C ALA A 12 16.27 3.34 9.01
N LEU A 13 15.83 2.36 8.21
CA LEU A 13 16.61 1.80 7.11
C LEU A 13 16.91 2.85 6.03
N ALA A 14 15.92 3.68 5.68
CA ALA A 14 16.12 4.78 4.74
C ALA A 14 17.11 5.83 5.28
N GLN A 15 17.08 6.11 6.60
CA GLN A 15 18.02 7.04 7.23
C GLN A 15 19.45 6.48 7.26
N ALA A 16 19.62 5.21 7.63
CA ALA A 16 20.92 4.56 7.66
C ALA A 16 21.54 4.47 6.25
N GLN A 17 20.72 4.27 5.21
CA GLN A 17 21.18 4.34 3.81
C GLN A 17 21.64 5.76 3.43
N LYS A 18 20.91 6.81 3.84
CA LYS A 18 21.31 8.21 3.62
C LYS A 18 22.60 8.58 4.37
N ALA A 19 22.81 8.00 5.55
CA ALA A 19 24.01 8.22 6.37
C ALA A 19 25.25 7.46 5.86
N GLY A 20 25.10 6.58 4.87
CA GLY A 20 26.19 5.73 4.36
C GLY A 20 26.48 4.49 5.21
N GLU A 21 25.69 4.23 6.24
CA GLU A 21 25.79 3.04 7.10
C GLU A 21 25.25 1.78 6.40
N LEU A 22 24.30 1.95 5.47
CA LEU A 22 23.76 0.89 4.61
C LEU A 22 24.05 1.19 3.14
N THR A 23 24.79 0.31 2.49
CA THR A 23 25.19 0.48 1.07
C THR A 23 24.00 0.36 0.11
N ARG A 24 23.06 -0.56 0.39
CA ARG A 24 21.88 -0.78 -0.46
C ARG A 24 20.74 -1.35 0.37
N TRP A 25 19.61 -0.68 0.33
CA TRP A 25 18.35 -1.13 0.90
C TRP A 25 17.21 -0.77 -0.07
N ARG A 26 16.15 -1.57 -0.05
CA ARG A 26 14.92 -1.35 -0.82
C ARG A 26 13.72 -1.80 -0.01
N THR A 27 12.73 -0.92 0.08
CA THR A 27 11.45 -1.23 0.70
C THR A 27 10.73 -2.35 -0.05
N LEU A 28 10.17 -3.30 0.70
CA LEU A 28 9.29 -4.34 0.18
C LEU A 28 7.97 -3.69 -0.28
N PRO A 29 7.52 -3.89 -1.53
CA PRO A 29 6.32 -3.26 -2.07
C PRO A 29 5.06 -4.04 -1.68
N LEU A 30 4.96 -4.40 -0.40
CA LEU A 30 3.83 -5.12 0.17
C LEU A 30 3.49 -4.54 1.54
N ASN A 31 2.35 -3.86 1.62
CA ASN A 31 1.83 -3.33 2.87
C ASN A 31 1.38 -4.46 3.80
N SER A 32 1.50 -4.24 5.10
CA SER A 32 0.92 -5.13 6.10
C SER A 32 -0.61 -5.23 5.96
N LEU A 33 -1.22 -6.35 6.39
CA LEU A 33 -2.69 -6.46 6.39
C LEU A 33 -3.35 -5.39 7.26
N ALA A 34 -2.72 -5.03 8.39
CA ALA A 34 -3.17 -3.94 9.24
C ALA A 34 -3.22 -2.62 8.45
N ARG A 35 -2.17 -2.32 7.67
CA ARG A 35 -2.13 -1.14 6.82
C ARG A 35 -3.16 -1.19 5.69
N GLN A 36 -3.30 -2.31 4.99
CA GLN A 36 -4.30 -2.50 3.93
C GLN A 36 -5.73 -2.27 4.45
N ASN A 37 -6.04 -2.76 5.66
CA ASN A 37 -7.34 -2.54 6.30
C ASN A 37 -7.55 -1.07 6.70
N SER A 38 -6.52 -0.42 7.23
CA SER A 38 -6.55 1.01 7.55
C SER A 38 -6.79 1.86 6.30
N ASP A 39 -6.07 1.57 5.22
CA ASP A 39 -6.22 2.26 3.93
C ASP A 39 -7.63 2.06 3.36
N LEU A 40 -8.19 0.85 3.42
CA LEU A 40 -9.57 0.59 2.99
C LEU A 40 -10.60 1.38 3.81
N HIS A 41 -10.39 1.50 5.12
CA HIS A 41 -11.24 2.32 5.98
C HIS A 41 -11.17 3.80 5.59
N LEU A 42 -9.97 4.33 5.31
CA LEU A 42 -9.80 5.69 4.81
C LEU A 42 -10.52 5.91 3.47
N LEU A 43 -10.40 4.96 2.54
CA LEU A 43 -11.10 5.01 1.25
C LEU A 43 -12.62 5.05 1.41
N ARG A 44 -13.17 4.19 2.29
CA ARG A 44 -14.62 4.16 2.59
C ARG A 44 -15.12 5.47 3.18
N ASN A 45 -14.34 6.10 4.04
CA ASN A 45 -14.69 7.38 4.65
C ASN A 45 -14.61 8.55 3.65
N ALA A 46 -13.63 8.51 2.74
CA ALA A 46 -13.44 9.57 1.75
C ALA A 46 -14.42 9.48 0.56
N ALA A 47 -14.82 8.27 0.17
CA ALA A 47 -15.59 8.02 -1.04
C ALA A 47 -16.86 8.87 -1.18
N PRO A 48 -17.73 9.04 -0.15
CA PRO A 48 -18.95 9.84 -0.29
C PRO A 48 -18.68 11.30 -0.65
N THR A 49 -17.66 11.91 -0.06
CA THR A 49 -17.28 13.31 -0.32
C THR A 49 -16.71 13.46 -1.72
N VAL A 50 -15.83 12.54 -2.14
CA VAL A 50 -15.26 12.53 -3.50
C VAL A 50 -16.36 12.37 -4.55
N MET A 51 -17.29 11.45 -4.33
CA MET A 51 -18.41 11.21 -5.24
C MET A 51 -19.33 12.43 -5.37
N LYS A 52 -19.66 13.10 -4.26
CA LYS A 52 -20.45 14.34 -4.28
C LYS A 52 -19.75 15.45 -5.07
N MET A 53 -18.43 15.60 -4.93
CA MET A 53 -17.66 16.56 -5.70
C MET A 53 -17.74 16.23 -7.19
N LEU A 54 -17.44 15.00 -7.57
CA LEU A 54 -17.47 14.60 -8.98
C LEU A 54 -18.86 14.82 -9.59
N GLN A 55 -19.93 14.49 -8.87
CA GLN A 55 -21.31 14.74 -9.31
C GLN A 55 -21.63 16.23 -9.47
N SER A 56 -21.11 17.12 -8.60
CA SER A 56 -21.35 18.56 -8.71
C SER A 56 -20.72 19.19 -9.95
N THR A 57 -19.70 18.53 -10.54
CA THR A 57 -19.10 18.94 -11.82
C THR A 57 -19.86 18.44 -13.06
N GLY A 58 -20.99 17.74 -12.87
CA GLY A 58 -21.77 17.15 -13.96
C GLY A 58 -21.20 15.83 -14.49
N LEU A 59 -20.16 15.27 -13.86
CA LEU A 59 -19.65 13.95 -14.21
C LEU A 59 -20.61 12.86 -13.76
N LYS A 60 -20.88 11.91 -14.66
CA LYS A 60 -21.56 10.66 -14.30
C LYS A 60 -20.56 9.77 -13.56
N THR A 61 -20.86 9.49 -12.30
CA THR A 61 -20.00 8.66 -11.44
C THR A 61 -20.68 7.33 -11.15
N SER A 62 -20.01 6.20 -11.39
CA SER A 62 -20.41 4.90 -10.85
C SER A 62 -19.93 4.74 -9.41
N GLU A 63 -20.61 3.92 -8.62
CA GLU A 63 -20.14 3.60 -7.26
C GLU A 63 -18.73 2.99 -7.30
N PRO A 64 -17.79 3.47 -6.46
CA PRO A 64 -16.46 2.90 -6.39
C PRO A 64 -16.51 1.49 -5.81
N ASN A 65 -15.75 0.56 -6.39
CA ASN A 65 -15.58 -0.77 -5.80
C ASN A 65 -14.68 -0.67 -4.56
N LEU A 66 -15.29 -0.80 -3.38
CA LEU A 66 -14.63 -0.76 -2.07
C LEU A 66 -14.77 -2.08 -1.32
N ASN A 67 -14.91 -3.18 -2.07
CA ASN A 67 -14.80 -4.51 -1.53
C ASN A 67 -13.36 -4.75 -1.05
N ALA A 68 -13.23 -5.47 0.07
CA ALA A 68 -11.91 -5.79 0.58
C ALA A 68 -11.19 -6.70 -0.42
N MET A 69 -10.01 -6.29 -0.88
CA MET A 69 -9.14 -7.06 -1.75
C MET A 69 -7.74 -7.16 -1.13
N PRO A 70 -7.61 -7.85 0.03
CA PRO A 70 -6.33 -7.93 0.71
C PRO A 70 -5.34 -8.78 -0.11
N VAL A 71 -4.09 -8.34 -0.16
CA VAL A 71 -2.97 -9.10 -0.72
C VAL A 71 -2.22 -9.74 0.43
N SER A 72 -2.30 -11.07 0.53
CA SER A 72 -1.51 -11.84 1.50
C SER A 72 -0.06 -11.99 1.05
N VAL A 73 0.82 -12.40 1.96
CA VAL A 73 2.23 -12.68 1.63
C VAL A 73 2.33 -13.79 0.60
N GLU A 74 1.54 -14.86 0.78
CA GLU A 74 1.52 -16.02 -0.10
C GLU A 74 1.03 -15.63 -1.50
N ALA A 75 -0.06 -14.86 -1.57
CA ALA A 75 -0.61 -14.39 -2.84
C ALA A 75 0.37 -13.46 -3.57
N TRP A 76 1.07 -12.59 -2.83
CA TRP A 76 2.08 -11.72 -3.41
C TRP A 76 3.28 -12.53 -3.91
N LEU A 77 3.82 -13.47 -3.13
CA LEU A 77 4.96 -14.31 -3.53
C LEU A 77 4.67 -15.19 -4.76
N ALA A 78 3.40 -15.53 -4.98
CA ALA A 78 2.93 -16.24 -6.17
C ALA A 78 2.67 -15.32 -7.38
N SER A 79 2.81 -14.00 -7.22
CA SER A 79 2.55 -13.02 -8.29
C SER A 79 3.80 -12.69 -9.12
N PRO A 80 3.63 -12.36 -10.41
CA PRO A 80 4.72 -11.85 -11.26
C PRO A 80 5.40 -10.59 -10.70
N ASP A 81 4.66 -9.74 -9.97
CA ASP A 81 5.21 -8.52 -9.37
C ASP A 81 6.30 -8.85 -8.34
N SER A 82 6.12 -9.92 -7.57
CA SER A 82 7.13 -10.38 -6.62
C SER A 82 8.36 -10.98 -7.30
N GLU A 83 8.19 -11.61 -8.47
CA GLU A 83 9.29 -12.12 -9.28
C GLU A 83 10.11 -10.96 -9.83
N GLY A 84 9.45 -10.00 -10.47
CA GLY A 84 10.09 -8.78 -10.96
C GLY A 84 10.83 -8.04 -9.85
N TRP A 85 10.23 -7.91 -8.66
CA TRP A 85 10.92 -7.31 -7.53
C TRP A 85 12.16 -8.10 -7.10
N ARG A 86 12.10 -9.43 -7.02
CA ARG A 86 13.26 -10.26 -6.61
C ARG A 86 14.44 -10.21 -7.59
N LEU A 87 14.19 -9.88 -8.86
CA LEU A 87 15.21 -9.83 -9.92
C LEU A 87 15.95 -8.48 -10.01
N LEU A 88 15.50 -7.44 -9.31
CA LEU A 88 16.12 -6.11 -9.24
C LEU A 88 17.07 -5.96 -8.03
#